data_AF-A0A0P1EUY8-F1
#
_entry.id   AF-A0A0P1EUY8-F1
#
_cell.length_a   1.000
_cell.length_b   1.000
_cell.length_c   1.000
_cell.angle_alpha   90.00
_cell.angle_beta   90.00
_cell.angle_gamma   90.00
#
_symmetry.space_group_name_H-M   'P 1'
#
loop_
_entity.id
_entity.type
_entity.pdbx_description
1 polymer ?
#
loop_
_entity_poly.entity_id
_entity_poly.type
_entity_poly.pdbx_seq_one_letter_code
_entity_poly.pdbx_strand_id
1 'polypeptide(L)'
;MATCIDCKKKINEINNYKGRCGSCHAAMLNQDLPEHLKLKKPDRFSADDFAGHLSRKGGMVVTTEAQVDFPIAERCGIVSSEVVVGMNVLKDFMTGVRNVVGGRTGNVQKVLRDIRLQAIEELKDEAAELGADAVIAVSLDYNEIGATGSTMLMLVAHGTAVKRK
;
A
#
# COMPACT_ATOMS: atom_id res chain seq x y z
N MET A 1 -24.20 19.78 12.91
CA MET A 1 -22.85 19.31 12.55
C MET A 1 -22.08 19.08 13.83
N ALA A 2 -21.62 17.86 14.09
CA ALA A 2 -20.83 17.56 15.28
C ALA A 2 -19.36 17.97 15.06
N THR A 3 -18.62 18.12 16.14
CA THR A 3 -17.16 18.37 16.09
C THR A 3 -16.45 17.23 16.77
N CYS A 4 -15.30 16.84 16.22
CA CYS A 4 -14.43 15.85 16.83
C CYS A 4 -14.03 16.32 18.23
N ILE A 5 -14.23 15.49 19.25
CA ILE A 5 -13.92 15.85 20.64
C ILE A 5 -12.43 16.20 20.85
N ASP A 6 -11.54 15.58 20.07
CA ASP A 6 -10.08 15.78 20.17
C ASP A 6 -9.56 16.93 19.32
N CYS A 7 -9.71 16.83 18.00
CA CYS A 7 -9.08 17.78 17.07
C CYS A 7 -10.01 18.91 16.63
N LYS A 8 -11.24 18.96 17.15
CA LYS A 8 -12.27 19.99 16.87
C LYS A 8 -12.67 20.13 15.39
N LYS A 9 -12.18 19.26 14.49
CA LYS A 9 -12.61 19.23 13.09
C LYS A 9 -14.11 18.93 13.00
N LYS A 10 -14.78 19.56 12.05
CA LYS A 10 -16.19 19.28 11.73
C LYS A 10 -16.31 17.83 11.26
N ILE A 11 -17.24 17.09 11.83
CA ILE A 11 -17.58 15.73 11.47
C ILE A 11 -19.07 15.65 11.10
N ASN A 12 -19.36 14.87 10.07
CA ASN A 12 -20.71 14.50 9.64
C ASN A 12 -21.06 13.12 10.19
N GLU A 13 -22.29 12.67 9.99
CA GLU A 13 -22.75 11.38 10.52
C GLU A 13 -21.93 10.18 9.98
N ILE A 14 -21.39 10.30 8.77
CA ILE A 14 -20.63 9.23 8.11
C ILE A 14 -19.21 9.09 8.68
N ASN A 15 -18.59 10.18 9.14
CA ASN A 15 -17.21 10.18 9.68
C ASN A 15 -17.14 10.42 11.19
N ASN A 16 -18.26 10.22 11.89
CA ASN A 16 -18.39 10.35 13.35
C ASN A 16 -18.24 9.00 14.05
N TYR A 17 -17.03 8.73 14.54
CA TYR A 17 -16.70 7.53 15.31
C TYR A 17 -16.77 7.84 16.81
N LYS A 18 -17.95 7.65 17.42
CA LYS A 18 -18.20 7.95 18.85
C LYS A 18 -17.78 9.37 19.26
N GLY A 19 -18.07 10.37 18.43
CA GLY A 19 -17.70 11.77 18.64
C GLY A 19 -16.28 12.14 18.17
N ARG A 20 -15.53 11.21 17.56
CA ARG A 20 -14.18 11.45 17.01
C ARG A 20 -14.17 11.34 15.48
N CYS A 21 -13.27 12.06 14.82
CA CYS A 21 -12.96 11.80 13.42
C CYS A 21 -12.13 10.51 13.28
N GLY A 22 -12.10 9.92 12.08
CA GLY A 22 -11.40 8.65 11.85
C GLY A 22 -9.94 8.63 12.30
N SER A 23 -9.20 9.73 12.10
CA SER A 23 -7.79 9.81 12.54
C SER A 23 -7.63 9.82 14.06
N CYS A 24 -8.53 10.50 14.78
CA CYS A 24 -8.50 10.57 16.24
C CYS A 24 -9.03 9.29 16.87
N HIS A 25 -10.00 8.63 16.23
CA HIS A 25 -10.48 7.33 16.65
C HIS A 25 -9.42 6.23 16.48
N ALA A 26 -8.72 6.20 15.35
CA ALA A 26 -7.60 5.29 15.14
C ALA A 26 -6.44 5.52 16.13
N ALA A 27 -6.15 6.79 16.45
CA ALA A 27 -5.15 7.13 17.46
C ALA A 27 -5.54 6.64 18.86
N MET A 28 -6.83 6.74 19.23
CA MET A 28 -7.36 6.21 20.48
C MET A 28 -7.22 4.68 20.54
N LEU A 29 -7.62 3.96 19.48
CA LEU A 29 -7.50 2.50 19.43
C LEU A 29 -6.05 2.03 19.60
N ASN A 30 -5.09 2.79 19.06
CA ASN A 30 -3.66 2.50 19.21
C ASN A 30 -3.09 2.78 20.62
N GLN A 31 -3.74 3.58 21.46
CA GLN A 31 -3.29 3.83 22.83
C GLN A 31 -3.57 2.63 23.74
N ASP A 32 -4.66 1.91 23.49
CA ASP A 32 -5.11 0.78 24.29
C ASP A 32 -4.51 -0.58 23.84
N LEU A 33 -3.72 -0.59 22.75
CA LEU A 33 -3.10 -1.79 22.19
C LEU A 33 -1.70 -2.03 22.79
N PRO A 34 -1.35 -3.29 23.13
CA PRO A 34 0.00 -3.65 23.56
C PRO A 34 1.00 -3.33 22.45
N GLU A 35 2.25 -3.03 22.83
CA GLU A 35 3.31 -2.50 21.94
C GLU A 35 3.41 -3.21 20.58
N HIS A 36 3.31 -4.55 20.58
CA HIS A 36 3.43 -5.41 19.40
C HIS A 36 2.22 -5.40 18.47
N LEU A 37 1.07 -4.89 18.92
CA LEU A 37 -0.17 -4.82 18.14
C LEU A 37 -0.55 -3.38 17.77
N LYS A 38 0.25 -2.39 18.18
CA LYS A 38 0.08 -1.00 17.76
C LYS A 38 0.21 -0.94 16.24
N LEU A 39 -0.85 -0.49 15.57
CA LEU A 39 -0.82 -0.23 14.15
C LEU A 39 0.18 0.90 13.91
N LYS A 40 1.37 0.58 13.42
CA LYS A 40 2.28 1.60 12.88
C LYS A 40 1.49 2.37 11.83
N LYS A 41 1.54 3.71 11.89
CA LYS A 41 1.08 4.51 10.75
C LYS A 41 1.85 3.95 9.55
N PRO A 42 1.18 3.57 8.44
CA PRO A 42 1.90 3.14 7.26
C PRO A 42 2.86 4.28 6.93
N ASP A 43 4.16 3.98 6.96
CA ASP A 43 5.14 4.90 6.44
C ASP A 43 4.69 5.18 5.01
N ARG A 44 4.40 6.45 4.71
CA ARG A 44 4.01 6.84 3.37
C ARG A 44 5.26 6.69 2.51
N PHE A 45 5.49 5.49 2.01
CA PHE A 45 6.59 5.21 1.10
C PHE A 45 6.31 6.03 -0.16
N SER A 46 7.09 7.09 -0.34
CA SER A 46 6.88 7.99 -1.46
C SER A 46 7.59 7.44 -2.69
N ALA A 47 7.11 7.85 -3.85
CA ALA A 47 7.78 7.52 -5.10
C ALA A 47 9.25 7.95 -5.19
N ASP A 48 9.65 8.95 -4.40
CA ASP A 48 11.02 9.44 -4.33
C ASP A 48 11.91 8.47 -3.51
N ASP A 49 11.34 7.80 -2.50
CA ASP A 49 12.03 6.79 -1.69
C ASP A 49 12.35 5.52 -2.49
N PHE A 50 11.45 5.11 -3.38
CA PHE A 50 11.62 3.95 -4.25
C PHE A 50 12.73 4.13 -5.30
N ALA A 51 12.82 5.33 -5.89
CA ALA A 51 13.88 5.64 -6.86
C ALA A 51 15.28 5.55 -6.22
N GLY A 52 15.40 5.90 -4.94
CA GLY A 52 16.63 5.74 -4.17
C GLY A 52 17.03 4.27 -3.96
N HIS A 53 16.05 3.37 -3.73
CA HIS A 53 16.30 1.95 -3.50
C HIS A 53 16.72 1.18 -4.76
N LEU A 54 16.20 1.54 -5.94
CA LEU A 54 16.61 0.95 -7.22
C LEU A 54 18.08 1.22 -7.59
N SER A 55 18.67 2.30 -7.06
CA SER A 55 20.06 2.69 -7.35
C SER A 55 21.12 1.89 -6.56
N ARG A 56 20.73 1.01 -5.62
CA ARG A 56 21.70 0.16 -4.90
C ARG A 56 22.19 -0.99 -5.79
N LYS A 57 23.49 -0.95 -6.10
CA LYS A 57 24.25 -2.09 -6.65
C LYS A 57 24.08 -3.29 -5.69
N GLY A 58 23.38 -4.33 -6.13
CA GLY A 58 22.98 -5.49 -5.30
C GLY A 58 21.48 -5.57 -4.98
N GLY A 59 20.65 -4.72 -5.57
CA GLY A 59 19.20 -4.75 -5.39
C GLY A 59 18.54 -6.04 -5.87
N MET A 60 17.46 -6.42 -5.19
CA MET A 60 16.61 -7.53 -5.55
C MET A 60 15.97 -7.29 -6.93
N VAL A 61 16.12 -8.24 -7.84
CA VAL A 61 15.47 -8.18 -9.16
C VAL A 61 14.00 -8.48 -8.98
N VAL A 62 13.10 -7.66 -9.54
CA VAL A 62 11.66 -7.90 -9.52
C VAL A 62 11.15 -7.79 -10.96
N THR A 63 10.56 -8.85 -11.49
CA THR A 63 10.10 -8.87 -12.89
C THR A 63 8.78 -9.63 -13.04
N THR A 64 8.00 -9.19 -14.02
CA THR A 64 6.77 -9.87 -14.46
C THR A 64 7.07 -11.09 -15.33
N GLU A 65 8.30 -11.21 -15.86
CA GLU A 65 8.69 -12.35 -16.70
C GLU A 65 8.83 -13.62 -15.88
N ALA A 66 8.27 -14.73 -16.37
CA ALA A 66 8.44 -16.04 -15.76
C ALA A 66 9.73 -16.73 -16.21
N GLN A 67 10.16 -16.47 -17.44
CA GLN A 67 11.43 -16.94 -17.99
C GLN A 67 12.42 -15.78 -17.96
N VAL A 68 13.55 -16.00 -17.30
CA VAL A 68 14.57 -14.97 -17.02
C VAL A 68 15.92 -15.43 -17.56
N ASP A 69 16.75 -14.47 -18.00
CA ASP A 69 18.05 -14.74 -18.63
C ASP A 69 19.18 -15.03 -17.62
N PHE A 70 18.83 -15.48 -16.41
CA PHE A 70 19.79 -15.92 -15.39
C PHE A 70 19.44 -17.31 -14.86
N PRO A 71 20.45 -18.12 -14.52
CA PRO A 71 20.24 -19.44 -13.94
C PRO A 71 19.65 -19.33 -12.53
N ILE A 72 18.56 -20.07 -12.29
CA ILE A 72 17.94 -20.20 -10.96
C ILE A 72 18.66 -21.32 -10.19
N ALA A 73 19.28 -20.97 -9.06
CA ALA A 73 19.88 -21.92 -8.12
C ALA A 73 18.82 -22.62 -7.28
N GLU A 74 17.85 -21.84 -6.77
CA GLU A 74 16.85 -22.29 -5.82
C GLU A 74 15.54 -21.51 -6.00
N ARG A 75 14.40 -22.18 -5.80
CA ARG A 75 13.07 -21.55 -5.74
C ARG A 75 12.64 -21.55 -4.28
N CYS A 76 12.66 -20.38 -3.66
CA CYS A 76 12.47 -20.22 -2.21
C CYS A 76 10.99 -20.31 -1.80
N GLY A 77 10.06 -20.05 -2.72
CA GLY A 77 8.62 -20.15 -2.47
C GLY A 77 7.82 -19.09 -3.23
N ILE A 78 6.51 -19.11 -2.98
CA ILE A 78 5.60 -18.03 -3.40
C ILE A 78 5.67 -16.95 -2.32
N VAL A 79 5.73 -15.70 -2.74
CA VAL A 79 5.68 -14.50 -1.88
C VAL A 79 4.51 -13.63 -2.31
N SER A 80 3.93 -12.91 -1.36
CA SER A 80 2.76 -12.05 -1.54
C SER A 80 2.72 -10.87 -0.57
N SER A 81 2.31 -9.71 -1.07
CA SER A 81 2.09 -8.51 -0.26
C SER A 81 0.76 -7.85 -0.62
N GLU A 82 0.07 -7.27 0.36
CA GLU A 82 -1.21 -6.59 0.16
C GLU A 82 -1.23 -5.18 0.74
N VAL A 83 -1.61 -4.21 -0.10
CA VAL A 83 -1.80 -2.81 0.30
C VAL A 83 -3.25 -2.40 0.14
N VAL A 84 -3.88 -1.92 1.22
CA VAL A 84 -5.32 -1.55 1.23
C VAL A 84 -5.50 -0.05 1.42
N VAL A 85 -6.30 0.58 0.57
CA VAL A 85 -6.63 2.01 0.62
C VAL A 85 -8.13 2.24 0.67
N GLY A 86 -8.58 3.05 1.63
CA GLY A 86 -9.99 3.43 1.76
C GLY A 86 -10.46 4.34 0.62
N MET A 87 -11.62 4.04 0.04
CA MET A 87 -12.20 4.82 -1.05
C MET A 87 -12.58 6.24 -0.62
N ASN A 88 -12.84 6.49 0.66
CA ASN A 88 -13.06 7.85 1.18
C ASN A 88 -11.80 8.72 1.05
N VAL A 89 -10.61 8.13 1.29
CA VAL A 89 -9.32 8.79 1.07
C VAL A 89 -9.15 9.05 -0.42
N LEU A 90 -9.44 8.07 -1.28
CA LEU A 90 -9.35 8.22 -2.74
C LEU A 90 -10.31 9.31 -3.28
N LYS A 91 -11.54 9.34 -2.78
CA LYS A 91 -12.57 10.35 -3.13
C LYS A 91 -12.19 11.76 -2.71
N ASP A 92 -11.58 11.94 -1.54
CA ASP A 92 -11.07 13.25 -1.11
C ASP A 92 -9.98 13.77 -2.08
N PHE A 93 -9.14 12.88 -2.61
CA PHE A 93 -8.15 13.23 -3.64
C PHE A 93 -8.76 13.50 -5.02
N MET A 94 -9.90 12.88 -5.35
CA MET A 94 -10.66 13.14 -6.58
C MET A 94 -11.44 14.47 -6.52
N THR A 95 -12.06 14.80 -5.39
CA THR A 95 -12.93 15.98 -5.25
C THR A 95 -12.16 17.31 -5.27
N GLY A 96 -10.87 17.31 -4.91
CA GLY A 96 -9.98 18.47 -5.05
C GLY A 96 -9.58 18.82 -6.49
N VAL A 97 -9.88 17.96 -7.47
CA VAL A 97 -9.46 18.10 -8.88
C VAL A 97 -10.72 18.20 -9.76
N ARG A 98 -11.51 19.27 -9.59
CA ARG A 98 -12.66 19.53 -10.47
C ARG A 98 -12.29 19.99 -11.90
N ASN A 99 -10.99 20.09 -12.23
CA ASN A 99 -10.52 20.61 -13.50
C ASN A 99 -9.60 19.63 -14.26
N VAL A 100 -10.09 18.43 -14.61
CA VAL A 100 -9.37 17.54 -15.55
C VAL A 100 -10.26 17.23 -16.74
N VAL A 101 -10.04 17.98 -17.80
CA VAL A 101 -10.41 17.59 -19.16
C VAL A 101 -9.45 16.44 -19.54
N GLY A 102 -9.96 15.23 -19.79
CA GLY A 102 -9.17 14.12 -20.36
C GLY A 102 -8.80 12.94 -19.46
N GLY A 103 -9.48 12.71 -18.33
CA GLY A 103 -9.51 11.40 -17.67
C GLY A 103 -8.28 10.95 -16.86
N ARG A 104 -7.23 11.79 -16.71
CA ARG A 104 -6.06 11.50 -15.85
C ARG A 104 -5.93 12.56 -14.75
N THR A 105 -6.40 12.25 -13.54
CA THR A 105 -6.22 13.12 -12.38
C THR A 105 -4.88 12.79 -11.69
N GLY A 106 -3.92 13.73 -11.70
CA GLY A 106 -2.56 13.51 -11.19
C GLY A 106 -2.51 13.00 -9.74
N ASN A 107 -3.48 13.37 -8.91
CA ASN A 107 -3.56 12.93 -7.52
C ASN A 107 -3.95 11.46 -7.38
N VAL A 108 -4.89 10.96 -8.20
CA VAL A 108 -5.29 9.54 -8.19
C VAL A 108 -4.14 8.68 -8.71
N GLN A 109 -3.48 9.12 -9.79
CA GLN A 109 -2.31 8.43 -10.33
C GLN A 109 -1.16 8.36 -9.32
N LYS A 110 -0.97 9.42 -8.51
CA LYS A 110 0.01 9.43 -7.44
C LYS A 110 -0.31 8.37 -6.37
N VAL A 111 -1.55 8.32 -5.88
CA VAL A 111 -1.95 7.30 -4.89
C VAL A 111 -1.76 5.88 -5.43
N LEU A 112 -2.19 5.61 -6.68
CA LEU A 112 -2.01 4.30 -7.31
C LEU A 112 -0.53 3.94 -7.53
N ARG A 113 0.32 4.94 -7.75
CA ARG A 113 1.76 4.75 -7.83
C ARG A 113 2.32 4.40 -6.45
N ASP A 114 1.99 5.18 -5.43
CA ASP A 114 2.52 5.01 -4.07
C ASP A 114 2.17 3.60 -3.53
N ILE A 115 0.93 3.14 -3.69
CA ILE A 115 0.55 1.78 -3.25
C ILE A 115 1.27 0.67 -4.00
N ARG A 116 1.55 0.87 -5.30
CA ARG A 116 2.30 -0.11 -6.08
C ARG A 116 3.73 -0.22 -5.62
N LEU A 117 4.36 0.93 -5.35
CA LEU A 117 5.74 0.96 -4.88
C LEU A 117 5.86 0.34 -3.50
N GLN A 118 4.90 0.63 -2.61
CA GLN A 118 4.83 0.01 -1.30
C GLN A 118 4.65 -1.52 -1.40
N ALA A 119 3.70 -2.00 -2.22
CA ALA A 119 3.49 -3.44 -2.39
C ALA A 119 4.75 -4.13 -2.94
N ILE A 120 5.42 -3.53 -3.94
CA ILE A 120 6.66 -4.10 -4.47
C ILE A 120 7.77 -4.14 -3.41
N GLU A 121 7.83 -3.17 -2.50
CA GLU A 121 8.86 -3.17 -1.45
C GLU A 121 8.58 -4.24 -0.39
N GLU A 122 7.33 -4.34 0.09
CA GLU A 122 6.91 -5.40 1.02
C GLU A 122 7.13 -6.80 0.42
N LEU A 123 6.87 -6.97 -0.89
CA LEU A 123 7.14 -8.21 -1.62
C LEU A 123 8.65 -8.57 -1.66
N LYS A 124 9.52 -7.56 -1.77
CA LYS A 124 10.97 -7.78 -1.73
C LYS A 124 11.43 -8.13 -0.32
N ASP A 125 10.88 -7.49 0.70
CA ASP A 125 11.22 -7.76 2.09
C ASP A 125 10.90 -9.22 2.44
N GLU A 126 9.70 -9.70 2.08
CA GLU A 126 9.33 -11.11 2.27
C GLU A 126 10.26 -12.07 1.50
N ALA A 127 10.59 -11.75 0.24
CA ALA A 127 11.54 -12.55 -0.52
C ALA A 127 12.95 -12.55 0.10
N ALA A 128 13.38 -11.42 0.69
CA ALA A 128 14.67 -11.30 1.36
C ALA A 128 14.72 -12.14 2.64
N GLU A 129 13.61 -12.23 3.39
CA GLU A 129 13.49 -13.12 4.55
C GLU A 129 13.66 -14.60 4.17
N LEU A 130 13.25 -14.98 2.95
CA LEU A 130 13.47 -16.31 2.39
C LEU A 130 14.88 -16.51 1.79
N GLY A 131 15.76 -15.50 1.85
CA GLY A 131 17.11 -15.54 1.30
C GLY A 131 17.17 -15.49 -0.23
N ALA A 132 16.09 -15.05 -0.88
CA ALA A 132 16.04 -14.83 -2.32
C ALA A 132 16.77 -13.54 -2.71
N ASP A 133 17.20 -13.47 -3.96
CA ASP A 133 17.82 -12.28 -4.57
C ASP A 133 17.07 -11.78 -5.81
N ALA A 134 15.96 -12.45 -6.15
CA ALA A 134 15.03 -12.06 -7.20
C ALA A 134 13.60 -12.56 -6.91
N VAL A 135 12.60 -11.84 -7.43
CA VAL A 135 11.20 -12.24 -7.51
C VAL A 135 10.78 -12.21 -8.98
N ILE A 136 10.34 -13.36 -9.51
CA ILE A 136 9.95 -13.54 -10.91
C ILE A 136 8.45 -13.84 -11.02
N ALA A 137 7.93 -13.78 -12.25
CA ALA A 137 6.52 -14.02 -12.55
C ALA A 137 5.58 -13.17 -11.67
N VAL A 138 5.97 -11.91 -11.42
CA VAL A 138 5.21 -11.00 -10.57
C VAL A 138 3.89 -10.61 -11.24
N SER A 139 2.79 -10.69 -10.50
CA SER A 139 1.47 -10.16 -10.87
C SER A 139 1.00 -9.12 -9.87
N LEU A 140 0.19 -8.17 -10.35
CA LEU A 140 -0.41 -7.09 -9.56
C LEU A 140 -1.92 -7.05 -9.82
N ASP A 141 -2.71 -7.29 -8.79
CA ASP A 141 -4.17 -7.39 -8.85
C ASP A 141 -4.84 -6.34 -7.97
N TYR A 142 -5.70 -5.51 -8.57
CA TYR A 142 -6.49 -4.51 -7.86
C TYR A 142 -7.89 -5.04 -7.62
N ASN A 143 -8.29 -5.16 -6.35
CA ASN A 143 -9.58 -5.68 -5.93
C ASN A 143 -10.34 -4.61 -5.13
N GLU A 144 -11.63 -4.47 -5.43
CA GLU A 144 -12.52 -3.67 -4.59
C GLU A 144 -13.10 -4.56 -3.49
N ILE A 145 -12.91 -4.17 -2.23
CA ILE A 145 -13.42 -4.88 -1.06
C ILE A 145 -14.30 -3.91 -0.28
N GLY A 146 -15.55 -4.28 -0.04
CA GLY A 146 -16.45 -3.42 0.72
C GLY A 146 -17.71 -4.11 1.21
N ALA A 147 -18.19 -3.62 2.35
CA ALA A 147 -19.54 -3.84 2.85
C ALA A 147 -20.27 -2.49 2.88
N THR A 148 -21.60 -2.53 2.96
CA THR A 148 -22.50 -1.37 2.84
C THR A 148 -21.96 -0.10 3.51
N GLY A 149 -21.47 0.85 2.70
CA GLY A 149 -20.99 2.17 3.15
C GLY A 149 -19.47 2.36 3.26
N SER A 150 -18.65 1.31 3.16
CA SER A 150 -17.19 1.40 3.16
C SER A 150 -16.59 0.58 2.02
N THR A 151 -16.21 1.26 0.95
CA THR A 151 -15.45 0.68 -0.16
C THR A 151 -13.95 0.87 0.10
N MET A 152 -13.16 -0.17 -0.16
CA MET A 152 -11.69 -0.15 -0.13
C MET A 152 -11.14 -0.68 -1.45
N LEU A 153 -9.97 -0.18 -1.85
CA LEU A 153 -9.18 -0.70 -2.96
C LEU A 153 -8.00 -1.46 -2.35
N MET A 154 -7.92 -2.76 -2.59
CA MET A 154 -6.79 -3.61 -2.24
C MET A 154 -5.93 -3.82 -3.49
N LEU A 155 -4.63 -3.68 -3.35
CA LEU A 155 -3.63 -4.12 -4.32
C LEU A 155 -2.93 -5.35 -3.74
N VAL A 156 -2.97 -6.45 -4.46
CA VAL A 156 -2.24 -7.69 -4.16
C VAL A 156 -1.08 -7.79 -5.14
N ALA A 157 0.15 -7.94 -4.65
CA ALA A 157 1.30 -8.32 -5.44
C ALA A 157 1.74 -9.72 -5.05
N HIS A 158 2.03 -10.58 -6.02
CA HIS A 158 2.54 -11.92 -5.74
C HIS A 158 3.51 -12.37 -6.82
N GLY A 159 4.39 -13.31 -6.48
CA GLY A 159 5.38 -13.86 -7.42
C GLY A 159 6.12 -15.06 -6.83
N THR A 160 7.17 -15.50 -7.52
CA THR A 160 8.05 -16.58 -7.04
C THR A 160 9.39 -16.01 -6.62
N ALA A 161 9.75 -16.19 -5.34
CA ALA A 161 11.06 -15.83 -4.82
C ALA A 161 12.11 -16.86 -5.26
N VAL A 162 13.21 -16.40 -5.84
CA VAL A 162 14.28 -17.24 -6.38
C VAL A 162 15.66 -16.71 -6.01
N LYS A 163 16.61 -17.63 -5.93
CA LYS A 163 18.03 -17.34 -5.78
C LYS A 163 18.75 -17.57 -7.09
N ARG A 164 19.54 -16.60 -7.54
CA ARG A 164 20.39 -16.72 -8.74
C ARG A 164 21.63 -17.57 -8.42
N LYS A 165 22.21 -18.22 -9.44
CA LYS A 165 23.54 -18.85 -9.31
C LYS A 165 24.67 -17.83 -9.42
#